data_AF-A0A7X9IV84-F1
#
_entry.id   AF-A0A7X9IV84-F1
#
_cell.length_a   1.000
_cell.length_b   1.000
_cell.length_c   1.000
_cell.angle_alpha   90.00
_cell.angle_beta   90.00
_cell.angle_gamma   90.00
#
_symmetry.space_group_name_H-M   'P 1'
#
loop_
_entity.id
_entity.type
_entity.pdbx_description
1 polymer ?
#
loop_
_entity_poly.entity_id
_entity_poly.type
_entity_poly.pdbx_seq_one_letter_code
_entity_poly.pdbx_strand_id
1 'polypeptide(L)'
;MRTRRWQTMLVVLLAAVDCGHDWNAADAADGDALSPAEDGDGWIETGDAVSDGEADAAGDDGADGNDGFEVADDGAPDGPPPACWNGVVDPGEECDDGNDRNEDECLNVCSRPWCGDGYVREEVEECDPGGLGVVPGCDADCTLAACGDGTTGIVPGLVDGFEGGTLASPPWENGTPYGFAPVAGEAAEGAWAVGSTNAGVRDSTAWVQTRVATSGEVCFWFMGESADRGRDEFRFLVDGSEQLSETRAQPTWVRVCREVTPGVHTLRWEYARGNRGSTAGIDAYFIDGVDTGGPFVEECDDANLDNTDACLDTCRAASCGDGYVWADREECDGNSRTCTTSCRSIGAEACGRDCSWSGLCSPPAESCNGFDDDCDGVADETYTCRAGASRACTNACGRSGTESCSTVSCTWNGACCLPVELCDCGTCDDDCDGVTDEGCVPC
;
A
#
# COMPACT_ATOMS: atom_id res chain seq x y z
N MET A 1 12.35 -8.44 60.96
CA MET A 1 11.38 -9.43 61.51
C MET A 1 10.05 -8.70 61.63
N ARG A 2 8.96 -9.07 60.96
CA ARG A 2 8.26 -10.35 61.02
C ARG A 2 7.48 -10.63 59.74
N THR A 3 7.58 -11.89 59.36
CA THR A 3 6.90 -12.65 58.31
C THR A 3 5.38 -12.54 58.32
N ARG A 4 4.75 -12.48 57.14
CA ARG A 4 3.35 -12.92 56.96
C ARG A 4 3.34 -14.15 56.05
N ARG A 5 2.81 -15.25 56.59
CA ARG A 5 2.61 -16.51 55.90
C ARG A 5 1.13 -16.95 56.04
N TRP A 6 0.54 -17.26 54.88
CA TRP A 6 -0.36 -18.38 54.53
C TRP A 6 -1.81 -18.41 55.05
N GLN A 7 -2.76 -18.45 54.10
CA GLN A 7 -3.68 -19.60 53.92
C GLN A 7 -4.39 -19.60 52.55
N THR A 8 -4.04 -20.62 51.75
CA THR A 8 -4.80 -21.49 50.83
C THR A 8 -6.18 -21.08 50.28
N MET A 9 -6.36 -21.13 48.95
CA MET A 9 -7.55 -21.75 48.33
C MET A 9 -7.33 -22.19 46.87
N LEU A 10 -8.08 -23.22 46.49
CA LEU A 10 -7.86 -24.22 45.46
C LEU A 10 -8.60 -23.90 44.14
N VAL A 11 -8.06 -24.45 43.04
CA VAL A 11 -8.50 -24.43 41.64
C VAL A 11 -9.90 -25.04 41.42
N VAL A 12 -10.68 -24.47 40.49
CA VAL A 12 -11.83 -25.12 39.84
C VAL A 12 -11.64 -25.02 38.33
N LEU A 13 -11.72 -26.18 37.68
CA LEU A 13 -11.64 -26.42 36.24
C LEU A 13 -12.78 -27.40 35.94
N LEU A 14 -13.67 -27.09 34.98
CA LEU A 14 -14.67 -28.05 34.48
C LEU A 14 -15.04 -27.68 33.03
N ALA A 15 -14.74 -28.62 32.14
CA ALA A 15 -15.12 -28.65 30.73
C ALA A 15 -16.53 -29.24 30.54
N ALA A 16 -17.20 -28.83 29.48
CA ALA A 16 -18.55 -29.25 29.11
C ALA A 16 -18.56 -30.56 28.31
N VAL A 17 -19.68 -31.28 28.44
CA VAL A 17 -20.00 -32.61 27.91
C VAL A 17 -20.86 -32.51 26.64
N ASP A 18 -20.53 -33.44 25.75
CA ASP A 18 -21.17 -34.10 24.59
C ASP A 18 -22.71 -34.04 24.37
N CYS A 19 -23.10 -34.19 23.09
CA CYS A 19 -24.16 -35.09 22.59
C CYS A 19 -24.23 -35.07 21.05
N GLY A 20 -24.04 -36.24 20.41
CA GLY A 20 -24.19 -36.45 18.96
C GLY A 20 -25.58 -36.90 18.49
N HIS A 21 -25.72 -37.09 17.17
CA HIS A 21 -26.35 -38.28 16.56
C HIS A 21 -26.22 -38.34 15.02
N ASP A 22 -25.86 -39.54 14.56
CA ASP A 22 -25.80 -40.11 13.19
C ASP A 22 -27.07 -40.00 12.35
N TRP A 23 -26.91 -40.05 11.00
CA TRP A 23 -27.63 -40.99 10.12
C TRP A 23 -26.80 -41.42 8.89
N ASN A 24 -26.46 -42.71 8.89
CA ASN A 24 -26.37 -43.70 7.81
C ASN A 24 -25.32 -43.67 6.67
N ALA A 25 -24.52 -44.74 6.72
CA ALA A 25 -23.66 -45.34 5.71
C ALA A 25 -24.38 -46.37 4.81
N ALA A 26 -23.75 -46.66 3.66
CA ALA A 26 -23.64 -47.98 2.98
C ALA A 26 -22.91 -47.74 1.63
N ASP A 27 -22.02 -48.56 1.07
CA ASP A 27 -21.18 -49.69 1.50
C ASP A 27 -20.28 -50.06 0.27
N ALA A 28 -19.27 -50.92 0.47
CA ALA A 28 -18.38 -51.62 -0.50
C ALA A 28 -17.05 -50.92 -0.86
N ALA A 29 -15.91 -51.35 -0.30
CA ALA A 29 -15.07 -52.53 -0.66
C ALA A 29 -13.97 -52.13 -1.68
N ASP A 30 -12.68 -52.47 -1.62
CA ASP A 30 -11.83 -53.37 -0.83
C ASP A 30 -10.34 -52.92 -0.98
N GLY A 31 -9.47 -53.38 -0.06
CA GLY A 31 -8.01 -53.66 -0.11
C GLY A 31 -7.05 -52.88 -1.05
N ASP A 32 -5.79 -52.61 -0.71
CA ASP A 32 -4.88 -53.22 0.26
C ASP A 32 -3.71 -52.26 0.55
N ALA A 33 -3.22 -52.33 1.78
CA ALA A 33 -1.95 -51.75 2.21
C ALA A 33 -0.76 -52.54 1.64
N LEU A 34 0.41 -51.91 1.53
CA LEU A 34 1.60 -52.25 2.35
C LEU A 34 2.82 -51.40 1.94
N SER A 35 3.58 -51.05 2.98
CA SER A 35 4.73 -50.15 3.05
C SER A 35 6.08 -50.88 2.74
N PRO A 36 7.26 -50.25 2.94
CA PRO A 36 8.50 -50.46 2.17
C PRO A 36 9.39 -51.59 2.70
N ALA A 37 10.42 -51.96 1.93
CA ALA A 37 11.53 -52.76 2.41
C ALA A 37 12.88 -52.32 1.81
N GLU A 38 13.83 -52.08 2.72
CA GLU A 38 15.27 -52.02 2.50
C GLU A 38 15.90 -53.44 2.56
N ASP A 39 17.18 -53.47 2.19
CA ASP A 39 18.26 -54.42 2.52
C ASP A 39 18.56 -55.64 1.62
N GLY A 40 19.83 -55.71 1.17
CA GLY A 40 20.47 -56.96 0.72
C GLY A 40 21.72 -56.87 -0.17
N ASP A 41 22.83 -56.33 0.34
CA ASP A 41 24.26 -56.69 0.19
C ASP A 41 24.85 -57.37 -1.08
N GLY A 42 26.02 -56.84 -1.52
CA GLY A 42 26.99 -57.55 -2.37
C GLY A 42 28.25 -56.75 -2.72
N TRP A 43 29.31 -56.92 -1.91
CA TRP A 43 30.64 -56.28 -1.99
C TRP A 43 31.50 -56.72 -3.20
N ILE A 44 32.39 -55.84 -3.68
CA ILE A 44 33.86 -56.01 -3.75
C ILE A 44 34.52 -54.65 -4.09
N GLU A 45 35.49 -54.26 -3.25
CA GLU A 45 36.36 -53.08 -3.39
C GLU A 45 37.55 -53.30 -4.33
N THR A 46 38.07 -52.21 -4.91
CA THR A 46 39.43 -51.61 -4.74
C THR A 46 39.58 -50.55 -5.85
N GLY A 47 39.77 -49.25 -5.55
CA GLY A 47 41.07 -48.59 -5.29
C GLY A 47 41.80 -48.34 -6.63
N ASP A 48 42.33 -47.20 -7.02
CA ASP A 48 42.71 -45.95 -6.37
C ASP A 48 42.86 -44.87 -7.46
N ALA A 49 42.74 -43.60 -7.07
CA ALA A 49 43.15 -42.46 -7.88
C ALA A 49 44.69 -42.30 -7.86
N VAL A 50 45.29 -41.98 -9.02
CA VAL A 50 46.58 -41.29 -9.10
C VAL A 50 46.60 -40.36 -10.31
N SER A 51 47.26 -39.22 -10.12
CA SER A 51 47.45 -38.13 -11.06
C SER A 51 48.85 -38.21 -11.67
N ASP A 52 48.93 -38.04 -12.98
CA ASP A 52 50.10 -37.65 -13.79
C ASP A 52 49.57 -37.63 -15.25
N GLY A 53 49.61 -36.55 -16.02
CA GLY A 53 50.70 -35.61 -16.20
C GLY A 53 51.72 -36.22 -17.15
N GLU A 54 51.49 -36.18 -18.46
CA GLU A 54 52.50 -35.84 -19.48
C GLU A 54 51.95 -36.00 -20.91
N ALA A 55 52.21 -34.96 -21.70
CA ALA A 55 52.05 -34.92 -23.14
C ALA A 55 53.21 -35.69 -23.79
N ASP A 56 52.96 -36.39 -24.88
CA ASP A 56 53.98 -36.66 -25.88
C ASP A 56 53.37 -36.75 -27.29
N ALA A 57 53.98 -35.97 -28.17
CA ALA A 57 53.69 -35.86 -29.58
C ALA A 57 54.35 -36.99 -30.38
N ALA A 58 53.61 -37.52 -31.35
CA ALA A 58 54.11 -38.08 -32.61
C ALA A 58 52.90 -38.01 -33.58
N GLY A 59 52.93 -37.36 -34.73
CA GLY A 59 54.03 -37.32 -35.69
C GLY A 59 54.07 -38.65 -36.43
N ASP A 60 53.10 -38.88 -37.33
CA ASP A 60 53.30 -39.84 -38.42
C ASP A 60 52.76 -39.25 -39.72
N ASP A 61 53.62 -39.34 -40.71
CA ASP A 61 53.64 -38.58 -41.93
C ASP A 61 53.55 -39.56 -43.08
N GLY A 62 52.53 -39.38 -43.93
CA GLY A 62 52.58 -39.71 -45.35
C GLY A 62 52.55 -41.18 -45.74
N ALA A 63 51.44 -41.59 -46.34
CA ALA A 63 51.48 -42.53 -47.46
C ALA A 63 50.42 -42.17 -48.50
N ASP A 64 50.91 -41.63 -49.62
CA ASP A 64 50.18 -41.34 -50.84
C ASP A 64 49.84 -42.65 -51.58
N GLY A 65 48.68 -42.72 -52.26
CA GLY A 65 48.43 -43.83 -53.18
C GLY A 65 47.00 -43.98 -53.70
N ASN A 66 46.63 -43.11 -54.65
CA ASN A 66 45.43 -43.10 -55.49
C ASN A 66 45.00 -44.45 -56.12
N ASP A 67 43.73 -44.85 -55.93
CA ASP A 67 42.93 -45.57 -56.93
C ASP A 67 41.55 -44.92 -57.12
N GLY A 68 41.42 -44.20 -58.24
CA GLY A 68 40.17 -43.62 -58.68
C GLY A 68 39.08 -44.66 -58.92
N PHE A 69 37.95 -44.45 -58.27
CA PHE A 69 36.65 -44.87 -58.75
C PHE A 69 35.71 -43.67 -58.64
N GLU A 70 35.61 -42.92 -59.74
CA GLU A 70 34.54 -41.94 -59.95
C GLU A 70 33.22 -42.72 -60.00
N VAL A 71 32.54 -42.78 -58.85
CA VAL A 71 31.12 -43.09 -58.82
C VAL A 71 30.42 -41.87 -59.40
N ALA A 72 29.57 -42.13 -60.39
CA ALA A 72 28.83 -41.15 -61.15
C ALA A 72 28.17 -40.10 -60.25
N ASP A 73 28.46 -38.85 -60.57
CA ASP A 73 27.66 -37.66 -60.32
C ASP A 73 26.17 -37.95 -60.57
N ASP A 74 25.49 -38.26 -59.49
CA ASP A 74 24.04 -38.30 -59.35
C ASP A 74 23.52 -37.02 -58.70
N GLY A 75 23.96 -35.85 -59.17
CA GLY A 75 23.14 -34.63 -59.24
C GLY A 75 22.38 -34.22 -57.97
N ALA A 76 22.93 -34.50 -56.79
CA ALA A 76 22.49 -33.89 -55.54
C ALA A 76 23.27 -32.57 -55.39
N PRO A 77 22.66 -31.45 -54.98
CA PRO A 77 23.44 -30.30 -54.57
C PRO A 77 24.22 -30.71 -53.32
N ASP A 78 25.52 -30.98 -53.48
CA ASP A 78 26.49 -31.22 -52.40
C ASP A 78 26.79 -29.91 -51.65
N GLY A 79 25.75 -29.29 -51.10
CA GLY A 79 25.89 -28.35 -50.01
C GLY A 79 25.93 -29.10 -48.67
N PRO A 80 26.55 -28.53 -47.62
CA PRO A 80 26.27 -29.00 -46.26
C PRO A 80 24.74 -29.07 -46.04
N PRO A 81 24.24 -29.98 -45.18
CA PRO A 81 22.80 -30.06 -44.91
C PRO A 81 22.27 -28.66 -44.57
N PRO A 82 21.02 -28.31 -44.97
CA PRO A 82 20.45 -27.01 -44.66
C PRO A 82 20.60 -26.79 -43.16
N ALA A 83 21.52 -25.90 -42.85
CA ALA A 83 21.85 -25.50 -41.52
C ALA A 83 21.34 -24.08 -41.48
N CYS A 84 20.34 -23.87 -40.66
CA CYS A 84 19.93 -22.53 -40.29
C CYS A 84 21.16 -21.73 -39.82
N TRP A 85 21.08 -20.41 -39.75
CA TRP A 85 22.17 -19.47 -39.44
C TRP A 85 23.34 -19.47 -40.44
N ASN A 86 23.11 -19.88 -41.69
CA ASN A 86 24.13 -19.86 -42.73
C ASN A 86 24.09 -18.60 -43.63
N GLY A 87 23.11 -17.73 -43.43
CA GLY A 87 22.86 -16.49 -44.16
C GLY A 87 22.03 -16.68 -45.44
N VAL A 88 21.45 -17.86 -45.65
CA VAL A 88 20.66 -18.23 -46.83
C VAL A 88 19.41 -18.97 -46.38
N VAL A 89 18.23 -18.42 -46.73
CA VAL A 89 16.94 -19.07 -46.45
C VAL A 89 16.78 -20.30 -47.35
N ASP A 90 16.94 -21.48 -46.76
CA ASP A 90 16.81 -22.78 -47.42
C ASP A 90 15.35 -23.27 -47.47
N PRO A 91 15.02 -24.25 -48.35
CA PRO A 91 13.66 -24.81 -48.42
C PRO A 91 13.22 -25.46 -47.10
N GLY A 92 12.28 -24.82 -46.40
CA GLY A 92 11.74 -25.26 -45.11
C GLY A 92 11.98 -24.27 -43.97
N GLU A 93 12.83 -23.26 -44.19
CA GLU A 93 13.11 -22.19 -43.25
C GLU A 93 12.17 -20.99 -43.47
N GLU A 94 11.77 -20.32 -42.39
CA GLU A 94 10.95 -19.09 -42.45
C GLU A 94 11.80 -17.81 -42.54
N CYS A 95 13.04 -17.89 -42.07
CA CYS A 95 14.07 -16.85 -42.04
C CYS A 95 15.46 -17.50 -41.91
N ASP A 96 16.52 -16.73 -42.16
CA ASP A 96 17.91 -17.01 -41.80
C ASP A 96 18.66 -15.66 -41.83
N ASP A 97 19.28 -15.26 -40.72
CA ASP A 97 20.03 -14.00 -40.60
C ASP A 97 21.56 -14.21 -40.48
N GLY A 98 22.02 -15.46 -40.64
CA GLY A 98 23.43 -15.82 -40.69
C GLY A 98 24.16 -15.85 -39.34
N ASN A 99 23.45 -15.95 -38.22
CA ASN A 99 24.07 -16.05 -36.91
C ASN A 99 23.25 -16.86 -35.89
N ASP A 100 23.89 -17.28 -34.79
CA ASP A 100 23.31 -18.20 -33.81
C ASP A 100 22.65 -17.50 -32.60
N ARG A 101 22.13 -16.28 -32.78
CA ARG A 101 21.43 -15.53 -31.74
C ARG A 101 19.93 -15.71 -31.93
N ASN A 102 19.20 -15.72 -30.82
CA ASN A 102 17.73 -15.79 -30.87
C ASN A 102 17.09 -14.41 -30.66
N GLU A 103 17.89 -13.44 -30.23
CA GLU A 103 17.46 -12.13 -29.78
C GLU A 103 17.38 -11.10 -30.93
N ASP A 104 17.47 -11.55 -32.19
CA ASP A 104 17.49 -10.70 -33.39
C ASP A 104 16.42 -11.12 -34.42
N GLU A 105 16.73 -11.17 -35.72
CA GLU A 105 15.73 -11.26 -36.78
C GLU A 105 15.25 -12.71 -37.06
N CYS A 106 16.01 -13.72 -36.62
CA CYS A 106 15.68 -15.12 -36.82
C CYS A 106 16.11 -16.02 -35.67
N LEU A 107 15.23 -16.92 -35.22
CA LEU A 107 15.60 -17.87 -34.16
C LEU A 107 16.58 -18.94 -34.65
N ASN A 108 17.26 -19.54 -33.68
CA ASN A 108 18.06 -20.77 -33.77
C ASN A 108 17.24 -22.04 -34.11
N VAL A 109 16.05 -21.88 -34.69
CA VAL A 109 15.26 -22.95 -35.30
C VAL A 109 14.71 -22.54 -36.67
N CYS A 110 15.24 -21.47 -37.27
CA CYS A 110 14.82 -20.92 -38.56
C CYS A 110 13.33 -20.57 -38.64
N SER A 111 12.81 -20.12 -37.50
CA SER A 111 11.46 -19.60 -37.35
C SER A 111 11.55 -18.12 -37.03
N ARG A 112 10.59 -17.33 -37.52
CA ARG A 112 10.58 -15.90 -37.18
C ARG A 112 10.27 -15.73 -35.69
N PRO A 113 11.02 -14.85 -35.00
CA PRO A 113 10.73 -14.57 -33.61
C PRO A 113 9.36 -13.91 -33.47
N TRP A 114 8.67 -14.22 -32.37
CA TRP A 114 7.37 -13.67 -32.03
C TRP A 114 7.19 -13.62 -30.52
N CYS A 115 6.45 -12.63 -30.06
CA CYS A 115 6.18 -12.44 -28.64
C CYS A 115 5.62 -13.69 -27.95
N GLY A 116 6.37 -14.27 -27.02
CA GLY A 116 6.06 -15.52 -26.33
C GLY A 116 6.81 -16.75 -26.87
N ASP A 117 7.84 -16.56 -27.70
CA ASP A 117 8.68 -17.65 -28.19
C ASP A 117 9.79 -18.08 -27.20
N GLY A 118 9.95 -17.31 -26.11
CA GLY A 118 10.94 -17.56 -25.06
C GLY A 118 12.23 -16.75 -25.19
N TYR A 119 12.33 -15.87 -26.20
CA TYR A 119 13.48 -15.01 -26.45
C TYR A 119 13.02 -13.56 -26.61
N VAL A 120 13.79 -12.61 -26.04
CA VAL A 120 13.49 -11.19 -26.19
C VAL A 120 14.20 -10.68 -27.44
N ARG A 121 13.44 -10.22 -28.43
CA ARG A 121 14.03 -9.57 -29.60
C ARG A 121 14.49 -8.15 -29.28
N GLU A 122 15.81 -7.93 -29.33
CA GLU A 122 16.44 -6.64 -29.05
C GLU A 122 15.81 -5.53 -29.91
N GLU A 123 15.54 -4.39 -29.27
CA GLU A 123 14.95 -3.18 -29.87
C GLU A 123 13.51 -3.32 -30.40
N VAL A 124 12.88 -4.49 -30.28
CA VAL A 124 11.48 -4.69 -30.69
C VAL A 124 10.57 -5.16 -29.56
N GLU A 125 11.07 -6.01 -28.68
CA GLU A 125 10.36 -6.50 -27.50
C GLU A 125 11.05 -5.96 -26.26
N GLU A 126 10.28 -5.46 -25.29
CA GLU A 126 10.85 -4.99 -24.02
C GLU A 126 11.10 -6.16 -23.05
N CYS A 127 10.39 -7.26 -23.27
CA CYS A 127 10.42 -8.51 -22.52
C CYS A 127 9.78 -9.63 -23.35
N ASP A 128 9.80 -10.87 -22.87
CA ASP A 128 9.09 -12.01 -23.48
C ASP A 128 8.29 -12.76 -22.41
N PRO A 129 6.97 -12.95 -22.58
CA PRO A 129 6.11 -13.63 -21.60
C PRO A 129 6.21 -15.16 -21.67
N GLY A 130 7.07 -15.69 -22.55
CA GLY A 130 7.17 -17.10 -22.88
C GLY A 130 5.90 -17.70 -23.48
N GLY A 131 5.98 -18.97 -23.86
CA GLY A 131 4.86 -19.69 -24.48
C GLY A 131 3.69 -20.01 -23.54
N LEU A 132 3.76 -19.63 -22.26
CA LEU A 132 2.72 -19.85 -21.26
C LEU A 132 1.90 -18.59 -20.92
N GLY A 133 2.26 -17.43 -21.49
CA GLY A 133 1.38 -16.25 -21.60
C GLY A 133 1.10 -15.47 -20.32
N VAL A 134 1.78 -15.74 -19.20
CA VAL A 134 1.73 -14.90 -18.00
C VAL A 134 3.06 -14.99 -17.25
N VAL A 135 3.97 -14.07 -17.51
CA VAL A 135 5.22 -13.92 -16.75
C VAL A 135 5.18 -12.57 -16.03
N PRO A 136 5.51 -12.51 -14.73
CA PRO A 136 5.61 -11.24 -14.02
C PRO A 136 6.54 -10.27 -14.74
N GLY A 137 6.03 -9.08 -15.06
CA GLY A 137 6.76 -7.99 -15.71
C GLY A 137 6.69 -7.98 -17.22
N CYS A 138 5.88 -8.86 -17.84
CA CYS A 138 5.73 -8.85 -19.28
C CYS A 138 4.31 -9.13 -19.73
N ASP A 139 3.78 -8.24 -20.56
CA ASP A 139 2.44 -8.36 -21.13
C ASP A 139 2.42 -9.32 -22.31
N ALA A 140 1.22 -9.71 -22.72
CA ALA A 140 1.02 -10.65 -23.82
C ALA A 140 1.44 -10.07 -25.19
N ASP A 141 1.68 -8.77 -25.29
CA ASP A 141 2.21 -8.06 -26.46
C ASP A 141 3.67 -7.59 -26.29
N CYS A 142 4.38 -8.14 -25.29
CA CYS A 142 5.82 -7.95 -25.06
C CYS A 142 6.25 -6.53 -24.69
N THR A 143 5.31 -5.76 -24.13
CA THR A 143 5.58 -4.55 -23.34
C THR A 143 5.81 -4.91 -21.88
N LEU A 144 6.53 -4.04 -21.16
CA LEU A 144 6.67 -4.19 -19.72
C LEU A 144 5.35 -3.87 -19.02
N ALA A 145 4.87 -4.83 -18.23
CA ALA A 145 3.64 -4.70 -17.46
C ALA A 145 3.69 -3.48 -16.52
N ALA A 146 2.77 -2.55 -16.71
CA ALA A 146 2.63 -1.34 -15.92
C ALA A 146 1.19 -0.83 -15.85
N CYS A 147 0.79 -0.40 -14.66
CA CYS A 147 -0.52 0.19 -14.49
C CYS A 147 -0.75 1.41 -15.39
N GLY A 148 -1.83 1.37 -16.17
CA GLY A 148 -2.23 2.36 -17.15
C GLY A 148 -1.66 2.15 -18.57
N ASP A 149 -1.11 0.97 -18.88
CA ASP A 149 -0.48 0.68 -20.19
C ASP A 149 -1.44 0.14 -21.26
N GLY A 150 -2.66 -0.19 -20.88
CA GLY A 150 -3.72 -0.73 -21.74
C GLY A 150 -3.88 -2.25 -21.66
N THR A 151 -3.10 -2.92 -20.83
CA THR A 151 -3.11 -4.38 -20.66
C THR A 151 -3.22 -4.75 -19.18
N THR A 152 -3.81 -5.91 -18.90
CA THR A 152 -3.85 -6.43 -17.51
C THR A 152 -2.75 -7.46 -17.35
N GLY A 153 -1.82 -7.22 -16.42
CA GLY A 153 -0.65 -8.04 -16.22
C GLY A 153 -0.36 -8.40 -14.76
N ILE A 154 0.84 -8.96 -14.58
CA ILE A 154 1.43 -9.19 -13.27
C ILE A 154 2.65 -8.28 -13.16
N VAL A 155 2.58 -7.22 -12.37
CA VAL A 155 3.70 -6.29 -12.15
C VAL A 155 4.63 -6.88 -11.08
N PRO A 156 5.93 -7.07 -11.32
CA PRO A 156 6.82 -7.87 -10.47
C PRO A 156 7.24 -7.17 -9.17
N GLY A 157 6.85 -5.90 -8.97
CA GLY A 157 7.39 -5.04 -7.92
C GLY A 157 8.74 -4.43 -8.31
N LEU A 158 9.24 -3.54 -7.45
CA LEU A 158 10.53 -2.87 -7.58
C LEU A 158 11.57 -3.59 -6.72
N VAL A 159 12.67 -3.99 -7.33
CA VAL A 159 13.91 -4.39 -6.64
C VAL A 159 15.04 -3.53 -7.16
N ASP A 160 15.64 -2.73 -6.29
CA ASP A 160 16.77 -1.86 -6.62
C ASP A 160 17.76 -1.76 -5.47
N GLY A 161 18.97 -2.29 -5.69
CA GLY A 161 20.12 -2.16 -4.79
C GLY A 161 21.08 -1.04 -5.21
N PHE A 162 20.71 -0.18 -6.17
CA PHE A 162 21.48 0.96 -6.66
C PHE A 162 22.87 0.64 -7.25
N GLU A 163 23.18 -0.64 -7.51
CA GLU A 163 24.49 -1.13 -7.95
C GLU A 163 24.93 -0.62 -9.33
N GLY A 164 24.01 -0.08 -10.12
CA GLY A 164 24.32 0.67 -11.33
C GLY A 164 25.04 2.01 -11.07
N GLY A 165 25.15 2.43 -9.80
CA GLY A 165 25.74 3.72 -9.41
C GLY A 165 24.95 4.91 -9.92
N THR A 166 23.64 4.75 -10.11
CA THR A 166 22.76 5.74 -10.75
C THR A 166 21.34 5.63 -10.20
N LEU A 167 20.58 6.71 -10.32
CA LEU A 167 19.12 6.76 -10.10
C LEU A 167 18.36 6.68 -11.44
N ALA A 168 19.00 6.19 -12.50
CA ALA A 168 18.42 6.15 -13.84
C ALA A 168 17.41 5.01 -14.07
N SER A 169 17.33 4.03 -13.16
CA SER A 169 16.31 2.96 -13.15
C SER A 169 15.97 2.63 -11.71
N PRO A 170 14.72 2.34 -11.32
CA PRO A 170 13.39 2.62 -11.92
C PRO A 170 12.65 3.79 -11.22
N PRO A 171 11.60 4.39 -11.82
CA PRO A 171 11.43 5.83 -12.03
C PRO A 171 11.69 6.67 -10.78
N TRP A 172 12.98 6.88 -10.47
CA TRP A 172 13.37 7.67 -9.33
C TRP A 172 13.17 9.15 -9.63
N GLU A 173 12.19 9.74 -8.96
CA GLU A 173 12.01 11.17 -8.91
C GLU A 173 12.82 11.74 -7.76
N ASN A 174 13.65 12.73 -8.08
CA ASN A 174 14.59 13.28 -7.13
C ASN A 174 14.29 14.74 -6.83
N GLY A 175 14.41 15.12 -5.55
CA GLY A 175 14.11 16.46 -5.10
C GLY A 175 15.05 17.53 -5.65
N THR A 176 14.49 18.72 -5.87
CA THR A 176 15.27 19.94 -6.19
C THR A 176 14.98 21.04 -5.16
N PRO A 177 15.99 21.80 -4.69
CA PRO A 177 17.41 21.71 -5.06
C PRO A 177 18.16 20.55 -4.38
N TYR A 178 17.53 19.82 -3.44
CA TYR A 178 18.17 18.73 -2.71
C TYR A 178 17.41 17.43 -2.89
N GLY A 179 18.17 16.36 -3.09
CA GLY A 179 17.68 15.02 -3.36
C GLY A 179 18.62 13.98 -2.78
N PHE A 180 18.60 12.77 -3.33
CA PHE A 180 19.57 11.71 -3.02
C PHE A 180 20.52 11.50 -4.20
N ALA A 181 21.75 11.06 -3.94
CA ALA A 181 22.73 10.77 -4.96
C ALA A 181 23.46 9.45 -4.68
N PRO A 182 23.91 8.72 -5.72
CA PRO A 182 24.69 7.49 -5.55
C PRO A 182 25.98 7.71 -4.75
N VAL A 183 26.28 6.78 -3.85
CA VAL A 183 27.46 6.78 -2.97
C VAL A 183 28.10 5.40 -3.02
N ALA A 184 29.39 5.36 -3.38
CA ALA A 184 30.16 4.12 -3.49
C ALA A 184 30.88 3.80 -2.16
N GLY A 185 30.91 2.51 -1.80
CA GLY A 185 31.69 1.99 -0.66
C GLY A 185 31.05 2.16 0.71
N GLU A 186 29.87 2.80 0.78
CA GLU A 186 29.03 2.93 1.97
C GLU A 186 27.64 2.37 1.65
N ALA A 187 27.57 1.05 1.45
CA ALA A 187 26.33 0.34 1.10
C ALA A 187 25.99 -0.73 2.14
N ALA A 188 24.70 -1.06 2.28
CA ALA A 188 24.23 -2.15 3.12
C ALA A 188 24.53 -3.50 2.45
N GLU A 189 24.31 -3.54 1.14
CA GLU A 189 24.57 -4.66 0.26
C GLU A 189 25.37 -4.16 -0.95
N GLY A 190 26.17 -5.03 -1.58
CA GLY A 190 26.95 -4.64 -2.76
C GLY A 190 27.93 -3.47 -2.56
N ALA A 191 28.00 -2.58 -3.56
CA ALA A 191 29.00 -1.52 -3.66
C ALA A 191 28.39 -0.11 -3.64
N TRP A 192 27.10 0.06 -3.91
CA TRP A 192 26.46 1.37 -4.05
C TRP A 192 25.20 1.49 -3.20
N ALA A 193 25.00 2.66 -2.61
CA ALA A 193 23.76 3.08 -2.00
C ALA A 193 23.41 4.49 -2.49
N VAL A 194 22.33 5.09 -2.00
CA VAL A 194 22.02 6.50 -2.27
C VAL A 194 21.91 7.29 -0.97
N GLY A 195 22.47 8.50 -0.95
CA GLY A 195 22.55 9.36 0.23
C GLY A 195 22.03 10.77 -0.03
N SER A 196 21.44 11.38 1.00
CA SER A 196 20.89 12.74 0.94
C SER A 196 21.96 13.80 0.62
N THR A 197 21.67 14.73 -0.29
CA THR A 197 22.64 15.74 -0.77
C THR A 197 22.64 17.05 0.01
N ASN A 198 21.72 17.25 0.95
CA ASN A 198 21.60 18.46 1.77
C ASN A 198 22.51 18.47 3.00
N ALA A 199 23.47 17.54 3.08
CA ALA A 199 24.53 17.58 4.08
C ALA A 199 25.21 18.97 4.08
N GLY A 200 25.45 19.53 5.26
CA GLY A 200 25.95 20.93 5.40
C GLY A 200 24.94 22.09 5.15
N VAL A 201 23.75 21.84 4.56
CA VAL A 201 22.70 22.85 4.36
C VAL A 201 21.61 22.81 5.44
N ARG A 202 21.31 23.95 6.07
CA ARG A 202 20.29 24.10 7.12
C ARG A 202 18.91 24.41 6.56
N ASP A 203 17.87 24.13 7.35
CA ASP A 203 16.47 24.37 6.99
C ASP A 203 16.16 23.88 5.57
N SER A 204 16.53 22.63 5.33
CA SER A 204 16.52 22.03 4.01
C SER A 204 15.92 20.64 4.07
N THR A 205 15.32 20.22 2.96
CA THR A 205 14.73 18.89 2.81
C THR A 205 15.28 18.26 1.54
N ALA A 206 15.95 17.12 1.68
CA ALA A 206 16.28 16.24 0.57
C ALA A 206 15.25 15.12 0.50
N TRP A 207 14.83 14.74 -0.71
CA TRP A 207 13.92 13.62 -0.89
C TRP A 207 14.19 12.90 -2.20
N VAL A 208 13.85 11.61 -2.21
CA VAL A 208 13.78 10.77 -3.40
C VAL A 208 12.52 9.92 -3.31
N GLN A 209 11.85 9.69 -4.43
CA GLN A 209 10.63 8.89 -4.47
C GLN A 209 10.55 8.08 -5.75
N THR A 210 9.68 7.08 -5.74
CA THR A 210 9.36 6.26 -6.92
C THR A 210 7.90 5.84 -6.84
N ARG A 211 7.28 5.64 -8.01
CA ARG A 211 5.91 5.15 -8.14
C ARG A 211 5.96 3.70 -8.62
N VAL A 212 5.34 2.78 -7.89
CA VAL A 212 5.48 1.34 -8.10
C VAL A 212 4.18 0.61 -7.81
N ALA A 213 3.79 -0.32 -8.70
CA ALA A 213 2.73 -1.27 -8.41
C ALA A 213 3.29 -2.42 -7.58
N THR A 214 2.74 -2.64 -6.40
CA THR A 214 3.26 -3.65 -5.47
C THR A 214 2.19 -4.20 -4.55
N SER A 215 2.53 -5.28 -3.85
CA SER A 215 1.67 -5.84 -2.80
C SER A 215 2.50 -6.44 -1.66
N GLY A 216 1.99 -6.35 -0.43
CA GLY A 216 2.67 -6.92 0.74
C GLY A 216 3.71 -5.97 1.31
N GLU A 217 4.93 -6.45 1.58
CA GLU A 217 5.94 -5.68 2.32
C GLU A 217 6.90 -4.91 1.43
N VAL A 218 7.00 -3.60 1.67
CA VAL A 218 8.11 -2.76 1.18
C VAL A 218 9.23 -2.77 2.20
N CYS A 219 10.38 -3.30 1.81
CA CYS A 219 11.59 -3.38 2.60
C CYS A 219 12.71 -2.51 2.02
N PHE A 220 13.53 -1.94 2.89
CA PHE A 220 14.77 -1.26 2.52
C PHE A 220 15.72 -1.21 3.70
N TRP A 221 17.01 -1.01 3.42
CA TRP A 221 18.02 -0.67 4.41
C TRP A 221 18.14 0.83 4.55
N PHE A 222 18.33 1.31 5.78
CA PHE A 222 18.71 2.70 6.01
C PHE A 222 19.77 2.85 7.09
N MET A 223 20.57 3.89 6.96
CA MET A 223 21.55 4.35 7.94
C MET A 223 21.58 5.87 7.90
N GLY A 224 21.90 6.53 9.02
CA GLY A 224 22.20 7.96 8.99
C GLY A 224 22.60 8.48 10.35
N GLU A 225 23.46 9.48 10.38
CA GLU A 225 23.83 10.15 11.63
C GLU A 225 23.28 11.56 11.62
N SER A 226 22.34 11.86 12.52
CA SER A 226 22.00 13.24 12.89
C SER A 226 22.66 13.57 14.22
N ALA A 227 23.43 14.66 14.27
CA ALA A 227 23.96 15.16 15.53
C ALA A 227 22.94 15.94 16.37
N ASP A 228 21.77 16.27 15.82
CA ASP A 228 20.72 17.07 16.47
C ASP A 228 19.45 16.23 16.74
N ARG A 229 19.52 15.41 17.81
CA ARG A 229 18.40 14.58 18.28
C ARG A 229 17.09 15.39 18.38
N GLY A 230 16.07 14.96 17.64
CA GLY A 230 14.72 15.54 17.70
C GLY A 230 14.51 16.81 16.89
N ARG A 231 15.41 17.15 15.95
CA ARG A 231 15.26 18.29 15.04
C ARG A 231 15.55 17.98 13.58
N ASP A 232 16.48 17.08 13.32
CA ASP A 232 16.55 16.45 12.00
C ASP A 232 15.69 15.19 12.02
N GLU A 233 15.07 14.90 10.90
CA GLU A 233 14.07 13.85 10.79
C GLU A 233 14.19 13.16 9.43
N PHE A 234 14.43 11.86 9.48
CA PHE A 234 14.30 10.97 8.33
C PHE A 234 12.91 10.34 8.35
N ARG A 235 12.20 10.41 7.22
CA ARG A 235 10.87 9.86 7.04
C ARG A 235 10.80 8.95 5.83
N PHE A 236 10.06 7.87 5.98
CA PHE A 236 9.57 7.06 4.87
C PHE A 236 8.05 7.17 4.81
N LEU A 237 7.55 7.57 3.65
CA LEU A 237 6.14 7.80 3.39
C LEU A 237 5.65 6.87 2.27
N VAL A 238 4.42 6.39 2.42
CA VAL A 238 3.66 5.67 1.39
C VAL A 238 2.43 6.50 1.11
N ASP A 239 2.28 6.96 -0.13
CA ASP A 239 1.19 7.86 -0.59
C ASP A 239 1.05 9.12 0.28
N GLY A 240 2.20 9.69 0.66
CA GLY A 240 2.26 10.86 1.54
C GLY A 240 1.93 10.59 3.02
N SER A 241 1.55 9.36 3.37
CA SER A 241 1.33 8.95 4.76
C SER A 241 2.63 8.43 5.38
N GLU A 242 3.02 8.98 6.52
CA GLU A 242 4.24 8.58 7.22
C GLU A 242 4.14 7.15 7.77
N GLN A 243 5.07 6.28 7.34
CA GLN A 243 5.18 4.89 7.80
C GLN A 243 6.35 4.70 8.77
N LEU A 244 7.34 5.57 8.72
CA LEU A 244 8.50 5.61 9.61
C LEU A 244 8.95 7.06 9.75
N SER A 245 9.21 7.48 10.98
CA SER A 245 10.00 8.67 11.30
C SER A 245 11.12 8.29 12.27
N GLU A 246 12.32 8.78 12.00
CA GLU A 246 13.48 8.65 12.87
C GLU A 246 14.15 10.01 13.08
N THR A 247 14.40 10.34 14.35
CA THR A 247 15.01 11.61 14.78
C THR A 247 16.33 11.41 15.50
N ARG A 248 16.82 10.17 15.57
CA ARG A 248 18.07 9.77 16.21
C ARG A 248 19.05 9.24 15.18
N ALA A 249 20.33 9.42 15.47
CA ALA A 249 21.41 8.78 14.74
C ALA A 249 21.27 7.24 14.77
N GLN A 250 21.32 6.66 13.59
CA GLN A 250 21.41 5.23 13.28
C GLN A 250 22.75 4.96 12.58
N PRO A 251 23.83 4.74 13.33
CA PRO A 251 25.19 4.63 12.78
C PRO A 251 25.49 3.27 12.11
N THR A 252 24.50 2.39 12.04
CA THR A 252 24.60 1.07 11.41
C THR A 252 23.38 0.86 10.52
N TRP A 253 23.55 0.12 9.43
CA TRP A 253 22.45 -0.28 8.57
C TRP A 253 21.38 -1.06 9.33
N VAL A 254 20.12 -0.64 9.18
CA VAL A 254 18.95 -1.32 9.71
C VAL A 254 17.99 -1.60 8.57
N ARG A 255 17.57 -2.86 8.43
CA ARG A 255 16.51 -3.24 7.49
C ARG A 255 15.16 -2.96 8.12
N VAL A 256 14.32 -2.25 7.40
CA VAL A 256 12.95 -1.96 7.81
C VAL A 256 12.01 -2.49 6.73
N CYS A 257 10.88 -3.05 7.16
CA CYS A 257 9.80 -3.49 6.27
C CYS A 257 8.48 -2.86 6.71
N ARG A 258 7.64 -2.50 5.75
CA ARG A 258 6.31 -1.93 5.96
C ARG A 258 5.32 -2.64 5.05
N GLU A 259 4.25 -3.14 5.66
CA GLU A 259 3.11 -3.66 4.92
C GLU A 259 2.43 -2.53 4.15
N VAL A 260 2.10 -2.82 2.90
CA VAL A 260 1.44 -1.95 1.95
C VAL A 260 0.30 -2.74 1.31
N THR A 261 -0.84 -2.07 1.15
CA THR A 261 -1.99 -2.67 0.46
C THR A 261 -1.62 -3.01 -0.99
N PRO A 262 -2.27 -3.97 -1.66
CA PRO A 262 -1.98 -4.20 -3.06
C PRO A 262 -2.55 -3.06 -3.91
N GLY A 263 -1.70 -2.46 -4.73
CA GLY A 263 -2.03 -1.33 -5.62
C GLY A 263 -0.77 -0.61 -6.09
N VAL A 264 -0.96 0.54 -6.73
CA VAL A 264 0.15 1.45 -7.07
C VAL A 264 0.38 2.45 -5.96
N HIS A 265 1.63 2.56 -5.54
CA HIS A 265 2.04 3.39 -4.41
C HIS A 265 3.17 4.35 -4.78
N THR A 266 3.14 5.54 -4.20
CA THR A 266 4.27 6.47 -4.20
C THR A 266 5.07 6.26 -2.92
N LEU A 267 6.27 5.70 -3.07
CA LEU A 267 7.21 5.46 -1.99
C LEU A 267 8.19 6.63 -1.92
N ARG A 268 8.26 7.33 -0.78
CA ARG A 268 9.09 8.53 -0.62
C ARG A 268 9.98 8.42 0.61
N TRP A 269 11.28 8.66 0.40
CA TRP A 269 12.27 8.82 1.46
C TRP A 269 12.66 10.28 1.55
N GLU A 270 12.56 10.86 2.75
CA GLU A 270 12.77 12.27 2.98
C GLU A 270 13.67 12.49 4.20
N TYR A 271 14.66 13.35 4.05
CA TYR A 271 15.50 13.83 5.14
C TYR A 271 15.37 15.34 5.30
N ALA A 272 14.69 15.75 6.36
CA ALA A 272 14.52 17.13 6.76
C ALA A 272 15.56 17.52 7.80
N ARG A 273 16.30 18.60 7.54
CA ARG A 273 17.33 19.11 8.43
C ARG A 273 16.96 20.47 9.02
N GLY A 274 17.19 20.63 10.33
CA GLY A 274 16.86 21.86 11.05
C GLY A 274 17.87 23.02 10.92
N ASN A 275 17.66 24.06 11.74
CA ASN A 275 18.37 25.35 11.68
C ASN A 275 19.71 25.40 12.47
N ARG A 276 20.09 24.37 13.25
CA ARG A 276 21.13 24.57 14.28
C ARG A 276 22.57 24.58 13.77
N GLY A 277 23.42 25.12 14.64
CA GLY A 277 24.80 25.58 14.43
C GLY A 277 25.88 24.52 14.19
N SER A 278 25.67 23.29 14.64
CA SER A 278 26.72 22.28 14.78
C SER A 278 26.72 21.32 13.61
N THR A 279 27.77 21.36 12.79
CA THR A 279 28.09 20.37 11.75
C THR A 279 28.85 19.18 12.35
N ALA A 280 28.42 18.68 13.51
CA ALA A 280 29.02 17.47 14.06
C ALA A 280 28.35 16.27 13.41
N GLY A 281 29.09 15.21 13.05
CA GLY A 281 28.52 14.06 12.31
C GLY A 281 28.40 14.28 10.79
N ILE A 282 27.92 13.25 10.09
CA ILE A 282 27.72 13.26 8.63
C ILE A 282 26.46 14.06 8.20
N ASP A 283 25.48 14.25 9.10
CA ASP A 283 24.22 14.98 8.87
C ASP A 283 23.57 14.60 7.54
N ALA A 284 23.48 13.29 7.31
CA ALA A 284 23.00 12.66 6.09
C ALA A 284 22.35 11.31 6.43
N TYR A 285 21.39 10.93 5.60
CA TYR A 285 20.78 9.60 5.63
C TYR A 285 20.98 8.92 4.27
N PHE A 286 21.12 7.60 4.34
CA PHE A 286 21.37 6.71 3.21
C PHE A 286 20.31 5.63 3.20
N ILE A 287 19.92 5.22 2.00
CA ILE A 287 19.03 4.09 1.75
C ILE A 287 19.67 3.15 0.76
N ASP A 288 19.34 1.86 0.88
CA ASP A 288 19.87 0.80 0.04
C ASP A 288 18.91 -0.41 0.00
N GLY A 289 19.04 -1.28 -1.01
CA GLY A 289 18.31 -2.54 -1.14
C GLY A 289 16.80 -2.39 -1.03
N VAL A 290 16.21 -1.52 -1.86
CA VAL A 290 14.76 -1.31 -1.92
C VAL A 290 14.12 -2.52 -2.61
N ASP A 291 13.19 -3.16 -1.92
CA ASP A 291 12.45 -4.34 -2.39
C ASP A 291 10.99 -4.14 -2.00
N THR A 292 10.09 -3.99 -2.97
CA THR A 292 8.69 -3.68 -2.67
C THR A 292 7.82 -4.91 -2.45
N GLY A 293 8.38 -6.11 -2.54
CA GLY A 293 7.66 -7.36 -2.33
C GLY A 293 7.10 -7.97 -3.62
N GLY A 294 6.20 -8.93 -3.42
CA GLY A 294 5.73 -9.84 -4.46
C GLY A 294 4.93 -9.19 -5.58
N PRO A 295 4.73 -9.93 -6.68
CA PRO A 295 4.09 -9.39 -7.85
C PRO A 295 2.66 -8.91 -7.55
N PHE A 296 2.34 -7.70 -8.00
CA PHE A 296 0.99 -7.15 -8.00
C PHE A 296 0.24 -7.63 -9.25
N VAL A 297 -0.95 -8.17 -9.07
CA VAL A 297 -1.83 -8.54 -10.18
C VAL A 297 -2.85 -7.42 -10.36
N GLU A 298 -2.88 -6.82 -11.55
CA GLU A 298 -3.82 -5.76 -11.89
C GLU A 298 -5.25 -6.31 -11.96
N GLU A 299 -6.20 -5.60 -11.35
CA GLU A 299 -7.62 -5.98 -11.44
C GLU A 299 -8.28 -5.43 -12.71
N CYS A 300 -7.75 -4.32 -13.22
CA CYS A 300 -8.18 -3.62 -14.42
C CYS A 300 -7.01 -2.83 -15.00
N ASP A 301 -7.18 -2.41 -16.25
CA ASP A 301 -6.38 -1.39 -16.90
C ASP A 301 -7.24 -0.73 -18.00
N ASP A 302 -7.29 0.61 -18.03
CA ASP A 302 -7.99 1.39 -19.05
C ASP A 302 -7.08 2.38 -19.79
N ALA A 303 -5.80 2.02 -19.91
CA ALA A 303 -4.75 2.71 -20.65
C ALA A 303 -4.45 4.14 -20.17
N ASN A 304 -4.82 4.46 -18.93
CA ASN A 304 -4.52 5.75 -18.32
C ASN A 304 -4.45 5.66 -16.78
N LEU A 305 -4.27 6.80 -16.11
CA LEU A 305 -4.13 6.92 -14.66
C LEU A 305 -5.13 7.92 -14.05
N ASP A 306 -6.30 8.07 -14.69
CA ASP A 306 -7.38 8.93 -14.21
C ASP A 306 -8.22 8.18 -13.18
N ASN A 307 -8.33 8.70 -11.97
CA ASN A 307 -9.16 8.06 -10.94
C ASN A 307 -10.68 8.23 -11.17
N THR A 308 -11.11 8.87 -12.26
CA THR A 308 -12.52 9.17 -12.54
C THR A 308 -13.14 8.29 -13.63
N ASP A 309 -12.47 7.24 -14.08
CA ASP A 309 -13.02 6.28 -15.04
C ASP A 309 -13.02 4.84 -14.50
N ALA A 310 -12.82 3.84 -15.36
CA ALA A 310 -13.14 2.45 -15.01
C ALA A 310 -12.09 1.82 -14.10
N CYS A 311 -10.86 2.33 -14.13
CA CYS A 311 -9.74 1.83 -13.39
C CYS A 311 -9.06 2.97 -12.62
N LEU A 312 -8.86 2.77 -11.32
CA LEU A 312 -8.09 3.73 -10.53
C LEU A 312 -6.63 3.73 -10.97
N ASP A 313 -5.91 4.80 -10.67
CA ASP A 313 -4.46 4.92 -10.85
C ASP A 313 -3.67 3.89 -10.02
N THR A 314 -4.35 3.16 -9.14
CA THR A 314 -3.85 2.02 -8.38
C THR A 314 -4.08 0.65 -9.03
N CYS A 315 -4.62 0.63 -10.26
CA CYS A 315 -5.03 -0.56 -11.02
C CYS A 315 -5.97 -1.50 -10.25
N ARG A 316 -6.88 -0.84 -9.52
CA ARG A 316 -8.06 -1.43 -8.89
C ARG A 316 -9.28 -0.93 -9.63
N ALA A 317 -10.27 -1.81 -9.80
CA ALA A 317 -11.50 -1.43 -10.46
C ALA A 317 -12.20 -0.32 -9.67
N ALA A 318 -12.61 0.75 -10.36
CA ALA A 318 -13.36 1.82 -9.72
C ALA A 318 -14.66 1.28 -9.12
N SER A 319 -14.93 1.68 -7.88
CA SER A 319 -16.07 1.18 -7.11
C SER A 319 -16.52 2.18 -6.05
N CYS A 320 -17.83 2.27 -5.89
CA CYS A 320 -18.46 3.04 -4.83
C CYS A 320 -17.82 2.88 -3.43
N GLY A 321 -17.27 3.97 -2.91
CA GLY A 321 -16.60 4.08 -1.62
C GLY A 321 -15.07 3.92 -1.68
N ASP A 322 -14.46 4.05 -2.86
CA ASP A 322 -13.01 3.89 -3.07
C ASP A 322 -12.21 5.19 -2.91
N GLY A 323 -12.89 6.33 -2.73
CA GLY A 323 -12.28 7.65 -2.59
C GLY A 323 -12.49 8.56 -3.80
N TYR A 324 -12.98 8.03 -4.93
CA TYR A 324 -13.13 8.73 -6.20
C TYR A 324 -14.52 8.54 -6.81
N VAL A 325 -14.96 9.51 -7.60
CA VAL A 325 -16.25 9.44 -8.29
C VAL A 325 -16.00 8.99 -9.72
N TRP A 326 -16.51 7.82 -10.10
CA TRP A 326 -16.49 7.36 -11.48
C TRP A 326 -17.43 8.20 -12.36
N ALA A 327 -16.85 9.01 -13.24
CA ALA A 327 -17.54 9.87 -14.18
C ALA A 327 -18.61 9.11 -14.97
N ASP A 328 -19.79 9.74 -15.09
CA ASP A 328 -20.96 9.24 -15.79
C ASP A 328 -21.60 7.93 -15.25
N ARG A 329 -21.02 7.31 -14.21
CA ARG A 329 -21.56 6.11 -13.56
C ARG A 329 -21.94 6.34 -12.10
N GLU A 330 -21.24 7.23 -11.40
CA GLU A 330 -21.44 7.54 -9.99
C GLU A 330 -21.73 9.04 -9.79
N GLU A 331 -22.69 9.36 -8.93
CA GLU A 331 -22.98 10.76 -8.55
C GLU A 331 -22.20 11.21 -7.31
N CYS A 332 -21.66 10.23 -6.57
CA CYS A 332 -20.95 10.37 -5.30
C CYS A 332 -20.16 9.10 -5.00
N ASP A 333 -19.38 9.12 -3.93
CA ASP A 333 -18.43 8.06 -3.59
C ASP A 333 -18.52 7.69 -2.09
N GLY A 334 -19.68 7.20 -1.65
CA GLY A 334 -19.92 6.82 -0.24
C GLY A 334 -19.82 7.95 0.81
N ASN A 335 -19.50 9.18 0.39
CA ASN A 335 -19.34 10.35 1.25
C ASN A 335 -20.70 10.96 1.66
N SER A 336 -20.66 11.98 2.52
CA SER A 336 -21.85 12.73 2.93
C SER A 336 -21.72 14.19 2.52
N ARG A 337 -22.84 14.80 2.13
CA ARG A 337 -22.93 16.23 1.81
C ARG A 337 -23.92 16.93 2.71
N THR A 338 -23.77 18.25 2.83
CA THR A 338 -24.76 19.09 3.51
C THR A 338 -25.97 19.31 2.62
N CYS A 339 -27.14 19.40 3.24
CA CYS A 339 -28.40 19.64 2.57
C CYS A 339 -29.30 20.53 3.44
N THR A 340 -30.30 21.17 2.82
CA THR A 340 -31.30 21.95 3.55
C THR A 340 -32.52 21.09 3.79
N THR A 341 -32.93 20.96 5.06
CA THR A 341 -34.10 20.18 5.46
C THR A 341 -35.40 20.94 5.14
N SER A 342 -36.54 20.26 5.31
CA SER A 342 -37.86 20.87 5.11
C SER A 342 -38.16 22.02 6.09
N CYS A 343 -37.58 21.98 7.29
CA CYS A 343 -37.67 23.01 8.32
C CYS A 343 -36.56 24.08 8.24
N ARG A 344 -35.70 24.03 7.20
CA ARG A 344 -34.59 24.95 6.91
C ARG A 344 -33.36 24.83 7.84
N SER A 345 -33.26 23.76 8.61
CA SER A 345 -32.02 23.38 9.30
C SER A 345 -31.00 22.80 8.30
N ILE A 346 -29.73 22.78 8.72
CA ILE A 346 -28.64 22.18 7.93
C ILE A 346 -28.55 20.70 8.31
N GLY A 347 -28.99 19.84 7.40
CA GLY A 347 -28.93 18.39 7.55
C GLY A 347 -27.76 17.76 6.80
N ALA A 348 -27.71 16.44 6.85
CA ALA A 348 -26.75 15.64 6.11
C ALA A 348 -27.47 14.62 5.21
N GLU A 349 -26.97 14.49 3.98
CA GLU A 349 -27.36 13.44 3.05
C GLU A 349 -26.16 12.53 2.82
N ALA A 350 -26.33 11.24 3.10
CA ALA A 350 -25.32 10.23 2.81
C ALA A 350 -25.49 9.72 1.37
N CYS A 351 -24.37 9.52 0.70
CA CYS A 351 -24.32 8.81 -0.57
C CYS A 351 -24.80 7.36 -0.37
N GLY A 352 -25.67 6.89 -1.27
CA GLY A 352 -26.18 5.53 -1.25
C GLY A 352 -25.09 4.49 -1.57
N ARG A 353 -25.39 3.20 -1.31
CA ARG A 353 -24.50 2.08 -1.70
C ARG A 353 -24.45 1.85 -3.21
N ASP A 354 -25.41 2.42 -3.91
CA ASP A 354 -25.54 2.51 -5.36
C ASP A 354 -24.87 3.78 -5.92
N CYS A 355 -24.04 4.46 -5.11
CA CYS A 355 -23.33 5.69 -5.46
C CYS A 355 -24.21 6.77 -6.11
N SER A 356 -25.41 6.87 -5.56
CA SER A 356 -26.42 7.84 -5.97
C SER A 356 -26.90 8.62 -4.75
N TRP A 357 -27.20 9.90 -4.96
CA TRP A 357 -27.80 10.70 -3.90
C TRP A 357 -29.26 10.32 -3.70
N SER A 358 -29.64 9.93 -2.48
CA SER A 358 -31.01 9.51 -2.17
C SER A 358 -32.06 10.61 -2.39
N GLY A 359 -31.64 11.87 -2.45
CA GLY A 359 -32.48 13.06 -2.39
C GLY A 359 -33.07 13.31 -0.99
N LEU A 360 -32.73 12.49 0.00
CA LEU A 360 -33.27 12.56 1.35
C LEU A 360 -32.28 13.24 2.29
N CYS A 361 -32.65 14.42 2.76
CA CYS A 361 -31.88 15.16 3.75
C CYS A 361 -32.24 14.69 5.16
N SER A 362 -31.31 14.04 5.87
CA SER A 362 -31.51 13.71 7.28
C SER A 362 -31.33 14.97 8.12
N PRO A 363 -32.32 15.36 8.93
CA PRO A 363 -32.19 16.51 9.78
C PRO A 363 -31.20 16.26 10.92
N PRO A 364 -30.54 17.31 11.45
CA PRO A 364 -29.66 17.22 12.61
C PRO A 364 -30.48 16.96 13.89
N ALA A 365 -29.78 16.74 15.01
CA ALA A 365 -30.42 16.76 16.32
C ALA A 365 -30.73 18.20 16.76
N GLU A 366 -31.74 18.34 17.61
CA GLU A 366 -32.14 19.59 18.24
C GLU A 366 -30.98 20.37 18.88
N SER A 367 -30.92 21.67 18.59
CA SER A 367 -30.06 22.61 19.27
C SER A 367 -30.90 23.61 20.06
N CYS A 368 -30.45 23.99 21.26
CA CYS A 368 -31.13 25.01 22.05
C CYS A 368 -31.08 26.40 21.39
N ASN A 369 -32.02 26.70 20.49
CA ASN A 369 -32.04 27.91 19.70
C ASN A 369 -33.48 28.42 19.42
N GLY A 370 -34.51 27.68 19.83
CA GLY A 370 -35.92 28.05 19.68
C GLY A 370 -36.54 27.70 18.32
N PHE A 371 -35.78 27.04 17.45
CA PHE A 371 -36.18 26.48 16.16
C PHE A 371 -36.38 24.97 16.27
N ASP A 372 -37.07 24.41 15.29
CA ASP A 372 -37.27 22.96 15.08
C ASP A 372 -36.16 22.52 14.14
N ASP A 373 -35.09 21.93 14.67
CA ASP A 373 -33.90 21.54 13.93
C ASP A 373 -34.04 20.11 13.36
N ASP A 374 -34.73 19.23 14.07
CA ASP A 374 -34.97 17.84 13.69
C ASP A 374 -36.22 17.61 12.81
N CYS A 375 -36.99 18.68 12.59
CA CYS A 375 -38.20 18.76 11.78
C CYS A 375 -39.37 17.87 12.29
N ASP A 376 -39.46 17.57 13.59
CA ASP A 376 -40.58 16.81 14.15
C ASP A 376 -41.85 17.65 14.43
N GLY A 377 -41.74 18.97 14.29
CA GLY A 377 -42.81 19.94 14.51
C GLY A 377 -42.82 20.56 15.90
N VAL A 378 -41.87 20.22 16.76
CA VAL A 378 -41.63 20.80 18.07
C VAL A 378 -40.24 21.47 18.07
N ALA A 379 -40.00 22.38 19.00
CA ALA A 379 -38.72 23.09 19.09
C ALA A 379 -38.09 22.86 20.47
N ASP A 380 -36.81 22.50 20.46
CA ASP A 380 -35.96 22.17 21.61
C ASP A 380 -36.55 21.10 22.56
N GLU A 381 -37.35 20.14 22.06
CA GLU A 381 -38.06 19.13 22.89
C GLU A 381 -37.17 18.02 23.43
N THR A 382 -35.95 17.88 22.92
CA THR A 382 -34.92 17.05 23.57
C THR A 382 -34.35 17.69 24.85
N TYR A 383 -34.67 18.96 25.12
CA TYR A 383 -34.26 19.69 26.33
C TYR A 383 -35.38 19.80 27.37
N THR A 384 -35.04 20.31 28.55
CA THR A 384 -36.02 20.46 29.66
C THR A 384 -37.05 21.56 29.43
N CYS A 385 -36.77 22.47 28.50
CA CYS A 385 -37.65 23.54 28.07
C CYS A 385 -37.19 24.13 26.73
N ARG A 386 -38.15 24.71 26.01
CA ARG A 386 -37.90 25.48 24.80
C ARG A 386 -37.13 26.77 25.10
N ALA A 387 -36.13 27.11 24.29
CA ALA A 387 -35.32 28.31 24.44
C ALA A 387 -36.19 29.57 24.57
N GLY A 388 -36.00 30.32 25.66
CA GLY A 388 -36.77 31.55 25.93
C GLY A 388 -38.23 31.32 26.35
N ALA A 389 -38.68 30.08 26.51
CA ALA A 389 -40.00 29.81 27.07
C ALA A 389 -40.09 30.26 28.54
N SER A 390 -41.30 30.58 28.97
CA SER A 390 -41.60 31.00 30.34
C SER A 390 -42.68 30.11 30.94
N ARG A 391 -42.56 29.73 32.22
CA ARG A 391 -43.60 28.99 32.95
C ARG A 391 -43.98 29.67 34.26
N ALA A 392 -45.22 29.45 34.69
CA ALA A 392 -45.65 29.86 36.02
C ALA A 392 -44.96 29.01 37.09
N CYS A 393 -44.59 29.65 38.19
CA CYS A 393 -43.93 29.02 39.33
C CYS A 393 -44.39 29.70 40.64
N THR A 394 -44.02 29.11 41.77
CA THR A 394 -44.22 29.74 43.08
C THR A 394 -42.86 30.00 43.71
N ASN A 395 -42.58 31.25 44.08
CA ASN A 395 -41.31 31.62 44.72
C ASN A 395 -41.24 31.13 46.17
N ALA A 396 -40.09 31.29 46.82
CA ALA A 396 -39.90 30.86 48.22
C ALA A 396 -40.85 31.57 49.21
N CYS A 397 -41.40 32.70 48.82
CA CYS A 397 -42.33 33.53 49.60
C CYS A 397 -43.80 33.17 49.35
N GLY A 398 -44.07 32.13 48.54
CA GLY A 398 -45.41 31.65 48.25
C GLY A 398 -46.17 32.47 47.21
N ARG A 399 -45.51 33.39 46.51
CA ARG A 399 -46.13 34.21 45.46
C ARG A 399 -46.00 33.56 44.09
N SER A 400 -46.98 33.80 43.24
CA SER A 400 -46.95 33.36 41.84
C SER A 400 -46.03 34.26 41.02
N GLY A 401 -44.98 33.66 40.45
CA GLY A 401 -44.02 34.33 39.57
C GLY A 401 -43.89 33.61 38.23
N THR A 402 -42.90 34.04 37.45
CA THR A 402 -42.53 33.44 36.17
C THR A 402 -41.07 32.99 36.21
N GLU A 403 -40.83 31.78 35.75
CA GLU A 403 -39.49 31.23 35.54
C GLU A 403 -39.18 31.24 34.04
N SER A 404 -37.95 31.61 33.69
CA SER A 404 -37.51 31.69 32.29
C SER A 404 -36.56 30.55 31.94
N CYS A 405 -36.74 29.99 30.76
CA CYS A 405 -35.83 29.02 30.18
C CYS A 405 -34.63 29.72 29.56
N SER A 406 -33.43 29.25 29.87
CA SER A 406 -32.18 29.74 29.27
C SER A 406 -32.22 29.60 27.75
N THR A 407 -31.83 30.65 27.02
CA THR A 407 -31.71 30.65 25.55
C THR A 407 -30.44 29.99 25.03
N VAL A 408 -29.58 29.51 25.93
CA VAL A 408 -28.28 28.90 25.59
C VAL A 408 -28.22 27.44 26.05
N SER A 409 -28.82 27.13 27.19
CA SER A 409 -28.74 25.79 27.80
C SER A 409 -30.08 25.05 27.85
N CYS A 410 -31.19 25.71 27.53
CA CYS A 410 -32.54 25.11 27.57
C CYS A 410 -32.84 24.41 28.90
N THR A 411 -32.34 25.05 29.96
CA THR A 411 -32.58 24.71 31.35
C THR A 411 -33.35 25.85 32.01
N TRP A 412 -34.30 25.47 32.85
CA TRP A 412 -34.97 26.42 33.74
C TRP A 412 -33.93 27.07 34.67
N ASN A 413 -33.98 28.39 34.79
CA ASN A 413 -33.00 29.16 35.57
C ASN A 413 -33.09 28.92 37.09
N GLY A 414 -34.13 28.22 37.57
CA GLY A 414 -34.35 27.94 38.99
C GLY A 414 -34.87 29.15 39.78
N ALA A 415 -35.04 30.31 39.13
CA ALA A 415 -35.42 31.57 39.76
C ALA A 415 -36.86 31.91 39.37
N CYS A 416 -37.74 31.89 40.36
CA CYS A 416 -39.15 32.24 40.18
C CYS A 416 -39.36 33.71 40.55
N CYS A 417 -39.50 34.56 39.54
CA CYS A 417 -39.43 36.00 39.72
C CYS A 417 -40.74 36.65 39.29
N LEU A 418 -41.18 37.65 40.04
CA LEU A 418 -42.24 38.54 39.62
C LEU A 418 -41.68 39.57 38.62
N PRO A 419 -42.54 40.16 37.77
CA PRO A 419 -42.10 41.19 36.84
C PRO A 419 -41.75 42.52 37.54
N VAL A 420 -42.15 42.70 38.80
CA VAL A 420 -41.92 43.89 39.62
C VAL A 420 -41.89 43.46 41.09
N GLU A 421 -40.96 44.04 41.85
CA GLU A 421 -40.85 43.91 43.30
C GLU A 421 -42.14 44.35 44.04
N LEU A 422 -42.51 43.61 45.09
CA LEU A 422 -43.68 43.91 45.92
C LEU A 422 -43.25 44.62 47.21
N CYS A 423 -43.58 45.90 47.33
CA CYS A 423 -43.32 46.70 48.53
C CYS A 423 -44.22 46.32 49.72
N ASP A 424 -43.91 45.21 50.40
CA ASP A 424 -44.66 44.76 51.57
C ASP A 424 -43.84 44.63 52.86
N CYS A 425 -42.65 45.24 52.89
CA CYS A 425 -41.75 45.26 54.03
C CYS A 425 -41.36 43.85 54.47
N GLY A 426 -41.14 42.98 53.48
CA GLY A 426 -40.79 41.60 53.67
C GLY A 426 -39.29 41.38 53.87
N THR A 427 -38.86 40.15 53.69
CA THR A 427 -37.44 39.79 53.52
C THR A 427 -37.25 39.03 52.20
N CYS A 428 -38.17 39.25 51.28
CA CYS A 428 -38.30 38.52 50.03
C CYS A 428 -37.76 39.40 48.92
N ASP A 429 -36.91 38.81 48.09
CA ASP A 429 -36.49 39.35 46.80
C ASP A 429 -37.50 38.78 45.79
N ASP A 430 -38.53 39.57 45.47
CA ASP A 430 -39.68 39.14 44.69
C ASP A 430 -39.40 39.18 43.18
N ASP A 431 -38.50 40.04 42.70
CA ASP A 431 -38.09 40.13 41.30
C ASP A 431 -36.72 39.50 40.94
N CYS A 432 -36.04 38.94 41.94
CA CYS A 432 -34.77 38.21 41.85
C CYS A 432 -33.56 39.05 41.42
N ASP A 433 -33.54 40.36 41.68
CA ASP A 433 -32.41 41.22 41.35
C ASP A 433 -31.27 41.16 42.39
N GLY A 434 -31.49 40.45 43.50
CA GLY A 434 -30.57 40.27 44.61
C GLY A 434 -30.72 41.32 45.72
N VAL A 435 -31.71 42.20 45.62
CA VAL A 435 -32.10 43.20 46.62
C VAL A 435 -33.51 42.88 47.12
N THR A 436 -33.86 43.37 48.31
CA THR A 436 -35.20 43.18 48.89
C THR A 436 -35.86 44.53 49.07
N ASP A 437 -37.10 44.67 48.61
CA ASP A 437 -37.93 45.89 48.74
C ASP A 437 -37.27 47.16 48.15
N GLU A 438 -36.50 47.05 47.06
CA GLU A 438 -35.90 48.20 46.38
C GLU A 438 -36.93 49.04 45.61
N GLY A 439 -36.67 50.34 45.50
CA GLY A 439 -37.62 51.29 44.90
C GLY A 439 -38.88 51.55 45.73
N CYS A 440 -39.01 50.92 46.90
CA CYS A 440 -40.11 51.11 47.84
C CYS A 440 -39.89 52.29 48.79
N VAL A 441 -40.98 52.79 49.38
CA VAL A 441 -40.87 53.73 50.52
C VAL A 441 -40.25 52.95 51.69
N PRO A 442 -39.21 53.48 52.36
CA PRO A 442 -38.57 52.78 53.46
C PRO A 442 -39.58 52.42 54.53
N CYS A 443 -39.58 51.14 54.87
CA CYS A 443 -40.07 50.63 56.14
C CYS A 443 -39.12 51.12 57.26
#